data_AF-A0A2M7XUB7-F1
#
_entry.id   AF-A0A2M7XUB7-F1
#
_cell.length_a   1.000
_cell.length_b   1.000
_cell.length_c   1.000
_cell.angle_alpha   90.00
_cell.angle_beta   90.00
_cell.angle_gamma   90.00
#
_symmetry.space_group_name_H-M   'P 1'
#
loop_
_entity.id
_entity.type
_entity.pdbx_description
1 polymer ?
#
loop_
_entity_poly.entity_id
_entity_poly.type
_entity_poly.pdbx_seq_one_letter_code
_entity_poly.pdbx_strand_id
1 'polypeptide(L)'
;LNRGKLPVVVGGTGLYLDALQNGLFDEPPRKASVRRHFEKQLVEIGAETLWQQLHEMDPDYASRFHFNDEKKLARAFEILELTGLPPTKAFAKLRDPFDIPRVRVILSRPREILYGRINQRVIQMIED
;
A
#
# COMPACT_ATOMS: atom_id res chain seq x y z
N LEU A 1 10.71 -7.50 -24.18
CA LEU A 1 11.61 -8.57 -23.67
C LEU A 1 12.64 -8.93 -24.75
N ASN A 2 13.57 -8.01 -25.04
CA ASN A 2 14.24 -8.01 -26.35
C ASN A 2 15.52 -8.87 -26.41
N ARG A 3 15.93 -9.46 -25.28
CA ARG A 3 17.16 -10.28 -25.17
C ARG A 3 16.91 -11.79 -25.16
N GLY A 4 15.67 -12.24 -25.37
CA GLY A 4 15.32 -13.68 -25.38
C GLY A 4 15.56 -14.42 -24.06
N LYS A 5 15.71 -13.70 -22.94
CA LYS A 5 15.91 -14.28 -21.60
C LYS A 5 14.65 -14.13 -20.76
N LEU A 6 14.37 -15.14 -19.92
CA LEU A 6 13.30 -15.11 -18.93
C LEU A 6 13.72 -14.23 -17.73
N PRO A 7 13.02 -13.12 -17.44
CA PRO A 7 13.31 -12.31 -16.26
C PRO A 7 12.90 -13.05 -14.98
N VAL A 8 13.74 -12.95 -13.94
CA VAL A 8 13.44 -13.45 -12.60
C VAL A 8 13.54 -12.28 -11.63
N VAL A 9 12.42 -11.90 -11.01
CA VAL A 9 12.36 -10.85 -9.99
C VAL A 9 12.35 -11.53 -8.62
N VAL A 10 13.34 -11.21 -7.78
CA VAL A 10 13.50 -11.79 -6.44
C VAL A 10 13.57 -10.66 -5.41
N GLY A 11 12.82 -10.79 -4.32
CA GLY A 11 12.84 -9.82 -3.24
C GLY A 11 11.81 -10.11 -2.15
N GLY A 12 11.89 -9.37 -1.05
CA GLY A 12 10.95 -9.46 0.08
C GLY A 12 9.87 -8.37 0.10
N THR A 13 9.96 -7.38 -0.78
CA THR A 13 9.05 -6.22 -0.77
C THR A 13 7.74 -6.57 -1.48
N GLY A 14 6.77 -7.11 -0.73
CA GLY A 14 5.47 -7.52 -1.26
C GLY A 14 4.75 -6.43 -2.05
N LEU A 15 4.82 -5.17 -1.59
CA LEU A 15 4.24 -4.02 -2.30
C LEU A 15 4.79 -3.84 -3.73
N TYR A 16 6.08 -4.09 -3.94
CA TYR A 16 6.68 -3.93 -5.28
C TYR A 16 6.30 -5.09 -6.19
N LEU A 17 6.14 -6.29 -5.64
CA LEU A 17 5.62 -7.43 -6.40
C LEU A 17 4.17 -7.21 -6.80
N ASP A 18 3.35 -6.65 -5.91
CA ASP A 18 1.96 -6.27 -6.18
C ASP A 18 1.89 -5.20 -7.29
N ALA A 19 2.71 -4.15 -7.19
CA ALA A 19 2.86 -3.12 -8.22
C ALA A 19 3.23 -3.68 -9.61
N LEU A 20 4.13 -4.68 -9.66
CA LEU A 20 4.50 -5.35 -10.90
C LEU A 20 3.35 -6.19 -11.49
N GLN A 21 2.42 -6.65 -10.65
CA GLN A 21 1.30 -7.51 -11.04
C GLN A 21 0.05 -6.74 -11.40
N ASN A 22 -0.27 -5.71 -10.62
CA ASN A 22 -1.54 -5.00 -10.67
C ASN A 22 -1.38 -3.55 -11.14
N GLY A 23 -0.15 -3.14 -11.45
CA GLY A 23 0.19 -1.77 -11.75
C GLY A 23 0.32 -0.92 -10.49
N LEU A 24 0.79 0.30 -10.68
CA LEU A 24 0.74 1.33 -9.64
C LEU A 24 -0.38 2.29 -9.97
N PHE A 25 -1.01 2.80 -8.92
CA PHE A 25 -1.98 3.87 -9.09
C PHE A 25 -1.22 5.07 -9.60
N ASP A 26 -1.72 5.68 -10.67
CA ASP A 26 -1.17 6.93 -11.17
C ASP A 26 -1.49 8.03 -10.15
N GLU A 27 -0.60 8.12 -9.16
CA GLU A 27 -0.80 8.89 -7.95
C GLU A 27 -0.74 10.38 -8.32
N PRO A 28 -1.84 11.14 -8.14
CA PRO A 28 -1.77 12.57 -8.31
C PRO A 28 -0.74 13.11 -7.29
N PRO A 29 0.08 14.09 -7.69
CA PRO A 29 1.17 14.58 -6.86
C PRO A 29 0.62 15.05 -5.51
N ARG A 30 1.27 14.56 -4.44
CA ARG A 30 0.88 14.90 -3.08
C ARG A 30 0.91 16.41 -2.88
N LYS A 31 -0.15 16.97 -2.31
CA LYS A 31 -0.23 18.41 -2.02
C LYS A 31 -0.12 18.61 -0.53
N ALA A 32 0.99 19.24 -0.10
CA ALA A 32 1.22 19.54 1.31
C ALA A 32 0.09 20.36 1.96
N SER A 33 -0.62 21.18 1.18
CA SER A 33 -1.80 21.93 1.62
C SER A 33 -2.95 21.00 2.04
N VAL A 34 -3.21 19.97 1.24
CA VAL A 34 -4.27 18.99 1.46
C VAL A 34 -3.98 18.16 2.71
N ARG A 35 -2.73 17.71 2.85
CA ARG A 35 -2.30 17.01 4.06
C ARG A 35 -2.47 17.86 5.32
N ARG A 36 -2.04 19.13 5.30
CA ARG A 36 -2.21 20.04 6.43
C ARG A 36 -3.68 20.31 6.75
N HIS A 37 -4.54 20.33 5.74
CA HIS A 37 -5.98 20.48 5.93
C HIS A 37 -6.55 19.30 6.73
N PHE A 38 -6.22 18.05 6.35
CA PHE A 38 -6.70 16.88 7.09
C PHE A 38 -6.02 16.68 8.44
N GLU A 39 -4.75 17.05 8.60
CA GLU A 39 -4.10 17.08 9.91
C GLU A 39 -4.81 18.04 10.88
N LYS A 40 -5.31 19.19 10.40
CA LYS A 40 -6.14 20.09 11.21
C LYS A 40 -7.50 19.46 11.55
N GLN A 41 -8.19 18.87 10.58
CA GLN A 41 -9.47 18.20 10.84
C GLN A 41 -9.33 17.06 11.87
N LEU A 42 -8.26 16.28 11.80
CA LEU A 42 -7.97 15.23 12.77
C LEU A 42 -7.89 15.78 14.20
N VAL A 43 -7.34 16.98 14.39
CA VAL A 43 -7.28 17.66 15.70
C VAL A 43 -8.64 18.25 16.10
N GLU A 44 -9.39 18.81 15.14
CA GLU A 44 -10.64 19.53 15.43
C GLU A 44 -11.83 18.60 15.70
N ILE A 45 -12.00 17.54 14.90
CA ILE A 45 -13.18 16.65 14.96
C ILE A 45 -12.85 15.19 15.31
N GLY A 46 -11.56 14.84 15.37
CA GLY A 46 -11.09 13.50 15.70
C GLY A 46 -11.08 12.52 14.52
N ALA A 47 -10.22 11.51 14.63
CA ALA A 47 -10.02 10.49 13.59
C ALA A 47 -11.26 9.60 13.37
N GLU A 48 -12.03 9.30 14.41
CA GLU A 48 -13.21 8.44 14.31
C GLU A 48 -14.33 9.11 13.50
N THR A 49 -14.62 10.38 13.78
CA THR A 49 -15.60 11.18 13.01
C THR A 49 -15.20 11.28 11.54
N LEU A 50 -13.92 11.56 11.28
CA LEU A 50 -13.41 11.68 9.93
C LEU A 50 -13.42 10.31 9.19
N TRP A 51 -13.21 9.21 9.91
CA TRP A 51 -13.35 7.86 9.37
C TRP A 51 -14.81 7.52 9.05
N GLN A 52 -15.78 7.92 9.87
CA GLN A 52 -17.21 7.73 9.58
C GLN A 52 -17.61 8.44 8.29
N GLN A 53 -17.16 9.69 8.09
CA GLN A 53 -17.38 10.41 6.84
C GLN A 53 -16.79 9.67 5.62
N LEU A 54 -15.57 9.14 5.77
CA LEU A 54 -14.99 8.30 4.72
C LEU A 54 -15.82 7.03 4.48
N HIS A 55 -16.32 6.40 5.54
CA HIS A 55 -17.10 5.17 5.47
C HIS A 55 -18.44 5.37 4.74
N GLU A 56 -19.10 6.52 4.94
CA GLU A 56 -20.32 6.88 4.21
C GLU A 56 -20.08 7.03 2.70
N MET A 57 -18.91 7.51 2.30
CA MET A 57 -18.55 7.73 0.89
C MET A 57 -17.92 6.51 0.21
N ASP A 58 -17.11 5.75 0.95
CA ASP A 58 -16.29 4.63 0.45
C ASP A 58 -16.12 3.55 1.53
N PRO A 59 -17.16 2.76 1.81
CA PRO A 59 -17.13 1.72 2.85
C PRO A 59 -16.09 0.64 2.54
N ASP A 60 -15.88 0.33 1.26
CA ASP A 60 -14.90 -0.65 0.79
C ASP A 60 -13.46 -0.23 1.05
N TYR A 61 -13.15 1.07 1.01
CA TYR A 61 -11.83 1.57 1.35
C TYR A 61 -11.67 1.76 2.85
N ALA A 62 -12.66 2.36 3.51
CA ALA A 62 -12.64 2.62 4.95
C ALA A 62 -12.46 1.35 5.79
N SER A 63 -13.08 0.24 5.37
CA SER A 63 -12.98 -1.05 6.06
C SER A 63 -11.58 -1.70 5.99
N ARG A 64 -10.67 -1.21 5.15
CA ARG A 64 -9.32 -1.79 4.98
C ARG A 64 -8.33 -1.38 6.06
N PHE A 65 -8.68 -0.41 6.90
CA PHE A 65 -7.82 0.08 7.95
C PHE A 65 -8.62 0.62 9.14
N HIS A 66 -7.99 0.60 10.32
CA HIS A 66 -8.57 1.15 11.53
C HIS A 66 -8.51 2.69 11.51
N PHE A 67 -9.48 3.39 12.09
CA PHE A 67 -9.55 4.86 12.09
C PHE A 67 -8.27 5.55 12.64
N ASN A 68 -7.55 4.89 13.56
CA ASN A 68 -6.24 5.33 14.07
C ASN A 68 -5.11 5.37 13.02
N ASP A 69 -5.28 4.79 11.83
CA ASP A 69 -4.33 4.91 10.72
C ASP A 69 -4.55 6.25 10.01
N GLU A 70 -4.22 7.34 10.72
CA GLU A 70 -4.40 8.73 10.26
C GLU A 70 -3.72 8.99 8.92
N LYS A 71 -2.62 8.28 8.64
CA LYS A 71 -1.91 8.38 7.35
C LYS A 71 -2.76 7.86 6.21
N LYS A 72 -3.42 6.72 6.38
CA LYS A 72 -4.35 6.18 5.37
C LYS A 72 -5.62 7.01 5.29
N LEU A 73 -6.13 7.50 6.41
CA LEU A 73 -7.32 8.35 6.44
C LEU A 73 -7.07 9.66 5.67
N ALA A 74 -6.01 10.40 6.00
CA ALA A 74 -5.63 11.62 5.29
C ALA A 74 -5.37 11.35 3.80
N ARG A 75 -4.75 10.21 3.47
CA ARG A 75 -4.52 9.83 2.06
C ARG A 75 -5.82 9.55 1.30
N ALA A 76 -6.82 8.94 1.96
CA ALA A 76 -8.12 8.68 1.37
C ALA A 76 -8.78 9.98 0.89
N PHE A 77 -8.79 10.98 1.76
CA PHE A 77 -9.36 12.28 1.43
C PHE A 77 -8.48 13.08 0.47
N GLU A 78 -7.16 12.96 0.52
CA GLU A 78 -6.28 13.57 -0.48
C GLU A 78 -6.58 13.03 -1.89
N ILE A 79 -6.81 11.72 -2.03
CA ILE A 79 -7.21 11.13 -3.30
C ILE A 79 -8.57 11.70 -3.74
N LEU A 80 -9.54 11.77 -2.84
CA LEU A 80 -10.86 12.32 -3.14
C LEU A 80 -10.78 13.77 -3.60
N GLU A 81 -10.02 14.62 -2.92
CA GLU A 81 -9.87 16.04 -3.26
C GLU A 81 -9.14 16.23 -4.61
N LEU A 82 -8.08 15.46 -4.85
CA LEU A 82 -7.28 15.59 -6.07
C LEU A 82 -7.95 15.00 -7.31
N THR A 83 -8.75 13.94 -7.15
CA THR A 83 -9.34 13.20 -8.28
C THR A 83 -10.83 13.44 -8.45
N GLY A 84 -11.50 13.98 -7.43
CA GLY A 84 -12.96 14.06 -7.35
C GLY A 84 -13.63 12.69 -7.15
N LEU A 85 -12.86 11.61 -6.96
CA LEU A 85 -13.35 10.25 -6.85
C LEU A 85 -12.96 9.60 -5.52
N PRO A 86 -13.88 8.85 -4.89
CA PRO A 86 -13.52 8.01 -3.75
C PRO A 86 -12.39 7.03 -4.09
N PRO A 87 -11.49 6.70 -3.14
CA PRO A 87 -10.32 5.86 -3.38
C PRO A 87 -10.61 4.55 -4.11
N THR A 88 -11.65 3.79 -3.74
CA THR A 88 -12.02 2.53 -4.40
C THR A 88 -12.29 2.74 -5.90
N LYS A 89 -12.97 3.83 -6.27
CA LYS A 89 -13.21 4.19 -7.68
C LYS A 89 -11.95 4.68 -8.38
N ALA A 90 -11.11 5.45 -7.69
CA ALA A 90 -9.83 5.91 -8.25
C ALA A 90 -8.91 4.72 -8.56
N PHE A 91 -8.86 3.72 -7.68
CA PHE A 91 -8.03 2.52 -7.83
C PHE A 91 -8.62 1.48 -8.79
N ALA A 92 -9.90 1.57 -9.17
CA ALA A 92 -10.52 0.60 -10.09
C ALA A 92 -9.85 0.56 -11.48
N LYS A 93 -9.03 1.56 -11.82
CA LYS A 93 -8.28 1.61 -13.08
C LYS A 93 -6.93 0.87 -13.03
N LEU A 94 -6.54 0.35 -11.87
CA LEU A 94 -5.35 -0.50 -11.72
C LEU A 94 -5.49 -1.76 -12.58
N ARG A 95 -4.46 -2.06 -13.35
CA ARG A 95 -4.38 -3.24 -14.21
C ARG A 95 -2.95 -3.68 -14.37
N ASP A 96 -2.77 -4.96 -14.71
CA ASP A 96 -1.47 -5.50 -15.08
C ASP A 96 -0.83 -4.64 -16.20
N PRO A 97 0.29 -3.96 -15.94
CA PRO A 97 0.90 -3.08 -16.93
C PRO A 97 1.63 -3.85 -18.03
N PHE A 98 1.87 -5.15 -17.84
CA PHE A 98 2.64 -5.97 -18.77
C PHE A 98 1.77 -6.93 -19.57
N ASP A 99 0.63 -7.37 -19.01
CA ASP A 99 -0.27 -8.37 -19.62
C ASP A 99 0.50 -9.60 -20.15
N ILE A 100 1.43 -10.10 -19.32
CA ILE A 100 2.27 -11.25 -19.65
C ILE A 100 2.03 -12.42 -18.68
N PRO A 101 2.09 -13.67 -19.18
CA PRO A 101 2.10 -14.85 -18.33
C PRO A 101 3.27 -14.81 -17.35
N ARG A 102 3.02 -15.19 -16.09
CA ARG A 102 4.01 -15.18 -15.02
C ARG A 102 3.77 -16.32 -14.03
N VAL A 103 4.84 -16.77 -13.39
CA VAL A 103 4.79 -17.77 -12.33
C VAL A 103 5.23 -17.12 -11.03
N ARG A 104 4.43 -17.27 -9.97
CA ARG A 104 4.76 -16.80 -8.63
C ARG A 104 5.23 -17.98 -7.78
N VAL A 105 6.43 -17.85 -7.22
CA VAL A 105 6.97 -18.80 -6.25
C VAL A 105 7.06 -18.08 -4.90
N ILE A 106 6.36 -18.61 -3.89
CA ILE A 106 6.39 -18.11 -2.52
C ILE A 106 7.13 -19.12 -1.67
N LEU A 107 8.21 -18.70 -1.01
CA LEU A 107 8.93 -19.52 -0.06
C LEU A 107 8.35 -19.28 1.34
N SER A 108 7.65 -20.28 1.86
CA SER A 108 7.11 -20.27 3.23
C SER A 108 7.84 -21.25 4.12
N ARG A 109 7.96 -20.92 5.41
CA ARG A 109 8.52 -21.80 6.45
C ARG A 109 7.67 -21.71 7.71
N PRO A 110 7.66 -22.74 8.57
CA PRO A 110 7.12 -22.64 9.92
C PRO A 110 7.72 -21.43 10.66
N ARG A 111 6.90 -20.73 11.44
CA ARG A 111 7.29 -19.47 12.09
C ARG A 111 8.47 -19.66 13.04
N GLU A 112 8.47 -20.77 13.75
CA GLU A 112 9.48 -21.17 14.71
C GLU A 112 10.86 -21.26 14.04
N ILE A 113 10.92 -21.92 12.87
CA ILE A 113 12.15 -22.05 12.08
C ILE A 113 12.57 -20.69 11.50
N LEU A 114 11.62 -19.91 10.98
CA LEU A 114 11.91 -18.60 10.40
C LEU A 114 12.54 -17.67 11.44
N TYR A 115 11.96 -17.59 12.63
CA TYR A 115 12.43 -16.71 13.71
C TYR A 115 13.79 -17.13 14.24
N GLY A 116 14.03 -18.44 14.43
CA GLY A 116 15.35 -18.94 14.80
C GLY A 116 16.45 -18.48 13.82
N ARG A 117 16.18 -18.55 12.51
CA ARG A 117 17.12 -18.10 11.48
C ARG A 117 17.30 -16.58 11.43
N ILE A 118 16.23 -15.81 11.65
CA ILE A 118 16.32 -14.34 11.70
C ILE A 118 17.24 -13.94 12.85
N ASN A 119 17.04 -14.50 14.04
CA ASN A 119 17.86 -14.20 15.22
C ASN A 119 19.33 -14.54 14.98
N GLN A 120 19.61 -15.74 14.48
CA GLN A 120 20.98 -16.16 14.17
C GLN A 120 21.65 -15.22 13.17
N ARG A 121 20.96 -14.83 12.10
CA ARG A 121 21.50 -13.92 11.09
C ARG A 121 21.80 -12.53 11.65
N VAL A 122 20.95 -12.02 12.56
CA VAL A 122 21.19 -10.72 13.20
C VAL A 122 22.43 -10.76 14.06
N ILE A 123 22.63 -11.83 14.84
CA ILE A 123 23.84 -12.01 15.67
C ILE A 123 25.09 -12.01 14.77
N GLN A 124 25.08 -12.80 13.70
CA GLN A 124 26.19 -12.85 12.73
C GLN A 124 26.53 -11.47 12.15
N MET A 125 25.52 -10.70 11.75
CA MET A 125 25.72 -9.34 11.19
C MET A 125 26.29 -8.32 12.19
N ILE A 126 26.21 -8.58 13.49
CA ILE A 126 26.75 -7.71 14.54
C ILE A 126 28.18 -8.12 14.92
N GLU A 127 28.48 -9.42 14.82
CA GLU A 127 29.78 -9.99 15.12
C GLU A 127 30.80 -9.79 13.98
N ASP A 128 30.33 -9.67 12.73
CA ASP A 128 31.10 -9.28 11.53
C ASP A 128 31.36 -7.76 11.46
#